data_AF-A0A9E1HBC2-F1
#
_entry.id   AF-A0A9E1HBC2-F1
#
_cell.length_a   1.000
_cell.length_b   1.000
_cell.length_c   1.000
_cell.angle_alpha   90.00
_cell.angle_beta   90.00
_cell.angle_gamma   90.00
#
_symmetry.space_group_name_H-M   'P 1'
#
loop_
_entity.id
_entity.type
_entity.pdbx_description
1 polymer ?
#
loop_
_entity_poly.entity_id
_entity_poly.type
_entity_poly.pdbx_seq_one_letter_code
_entity_poly.pdbx_strand_id
1 'polypeptide(L)'
;MEKLTMNEKKISTSTIAMIALMTAVTCILGPLSVPIGPVPISLTNLAIYFTVILLGWKKGTVSYVIYLLIGLVGVPVFSSFSAGPAKLFGPTGGYLIGFIFLAMISGWFIEKFPGKRVMYFV
;
A
#
# COMPACT_ATOMS: atom_id res chain seq x y z
N MET A 1 -42.43 8.48 -11.52
CA MET A 1 -41.88 7.80 -10.34
C MET A 1 -40.38 7.75 -10.49
N GLU A 2 -39.69 8.36 -9.54
CA GLU A 2 -38.25 8.63 -9.53
C GLU A 2 -37.45 7.42 -9.01
N LYS A 3 -36.17 7.33 -9.43
CA LYS A 3 -35.06 6.51 -8.87
C LYS A 3 -35.09 5.03 -9.29
N LEU A 4 -34.00 4.38 -9.68
CA LEU A 4 -32.59 4.50 -9.30
C LEU A 4 -31.71 4.13 -10.51
N THR A 5 -31.02 5.10 -11.09
CA THR A 5 -29.89 4.80 -11.98
C THR A 5 -28.76 4.26 -11.11
N MET A 6 -28.64 2.94 -11.07
CA MET A 6 -27.47 2.27 -10.50
C MET A 6 -26.27 2.67 -11.36
N ASN A 7 -25.55 3.69 -10.88
CA ASN A 7 -24.30 4.14 -11.45
C ASN A 7 -23.27 3.03 -11.25
N GLU A 8 -23.24 2.09 -12.21
CA GLU A 8 -22.16 1.12 -12.39
C GLU A 8 -20.86 1.91 -12.45
N LYS A 9 -20.20 2.00 -11.29
CA LYS A 9 -18.92 2.70 -11.13
C LYS A 9 -17.87 1.85 -11.83
N LYS A 10 -17.86 1.86 -13.17
CA LYS A 10 -16.91 1.11 -13.98
C LYS A 10 -15.52 1.48 -13.50
N ILE A 11 -14.77 0.48 -13.03
CA ILE A 11 -13.36 0.66 -12.74
C ILE A 11 -12.73 1.05 -14.08
N SER A 12 -12.43 2.34 -14.22
CA SER A 12 -11.78 2.87 -15.41
C SER A 12 -10.43 2.18 -15.55
N THR A 13 -10.08 1.73 -16.75
CA THR A 13 -8.80 1.07 -17.06
C THR A 13 -7.61 1.90 -16.57
N SER A 14 -7.72 3.22 -16.63
CA SER A 14 -6.75 4.17 -16.09
C SER A 14 -6.55 4.03 -14.57
N THR A 15 -7.61 3.74 -13.80
CA THR A 15 -7.49 3.49 -12.35
C THR A 15 -6.74 2.20 -12.05
N ILE A 16 -6.97 1.14 -12.83
CA ILE A 16 -6.24 -0.13 -12.68
C ILE A 16 -4.77 0.09 -13.00
N ALA A 17 -4.46 0.81 -14.08
CA ALA A 17 -3.09 1.15 -14.46
C ALA A 17 -2.37 1.94 -13.35
N MET A 18 -3.02 2.95 -12.75
CA MET A 18 -2.42 3.70 -11.64
C MET A 18 -2.13 2.81 -10.41
N ILE A 19 -3.05 1.91 -10.05
CA ILE A 19 -2.84 0.95 -8.94
C ILE A 19 -1.67 0.02 -9.26
N ALA A 20 -1.60 -0.52 -10.48
CA ALA A 20 -0.52 -1.39 -10.91
C ALA A 20 0.84 -0.67 -10.88
N LEU A 21 0.90 0.58 -11.35
CA LEU A 21 2.12 1.39 -11.32
C LEU A 21 2.61 1.66 -9.90
N MET A 22 1.72 2.06 -8.99
CA MET A 22 2.12 2.30 -7.59
C MET A 22 2.55 1.01 -6.89
N THR A 23 1.88 -0.11 -7.20
CA THR A 23 2.27 -1.43 -6.71
C THR A 23 3.67 -1.77 -7.21
N ALA A 24 3.96 -1.57 -8.50
CA ALA A 24 5.28 -1.81 -9.07
C ALA A 24 6.37 -0.94 -8.43
N VAL A 25 6.09 0.35 -8.19
CA VAL A 25 7.01 1.25 -7.48
C VAL A 25 7.27 0.74 -6.06
N THR A 26 6.24 0.28 -5.36
CA THR A 26 6.36 -0.29 -4.01
C THR A 26 7.17 -1.60 -4.04
N CYS A 27 7.01 -2.44 -5.06
CA CYS A 27 7.82 -3.65 -5.25
C CYS A 27 9.31 -3.35 -5.50
N ILE A 28 9.63 -2.23 -6.16
CA ILE A 28 11.02 -1.83 -6.43
C ILE A 28 11.66 -1.22 -5.16
N LEU A 29 10.89 -0.41 -4.41
CA LEU A 29 11.37 0.26 -3.20
C LEU A 29 11.37 -0.65 -1.96
N GLY A 30 10.50 -1.66 -1.90
CA GLY A 30 10.33 -2.56 -0.75
C GLY A 30 11.60 -3.33 -0.36
N PRO A 31 12.31 -3.98 -1.29
CA PRO A 31 13.55 -4.71 -1.01
C PRO A 31 14.69 -3.80 -0.55
N LEU A 32 14.62 -2.51 -0.89
CA LEU A 32 15.64 -1.53 -0.56
C LEU A 32 15.53 -1.18 0.93
N SER A 33 16.29 -1.94 1.73
CA SER A 33 16.28 -1.87 3.18
C SER A 33 17.70 -1.95 3.73
N VAL A 34 17.97 -1.18 4.77
CA VAL A 34 19.24 -1.22 5.51
C VAL A 34 19.06 -2.15 6.71
N PRO A 35 19.84 -3.25 6.83
CA PRO A 35 19.72 -4.20 7.92
C PRO A 35 20.33 -3.63 9.20
N ILE A 36 19.54 -2.88 9.97
CA ILE A 36 19.88 -2.40 11.31
C ILE A 36 19.05 -3.21 12.32
N GLY A 37 19.63 -4.28 12.87
CA GLY A 37 18.97 -5.13 13.88
C GLY A 37 17.98 -6.16 13.32
N PRO A 38 17.13 -6.76 14.17
CA PRO A 38 16.23 -7.86 13.78
C PRO A 38 15.10 -7.45 12.83
N VAL A 39 14.78 -6.14 12.74
CA VAL A 39 13.81 -5.58 11.80
C VAL A 39 14.53 -4.55 10.91
N PRO A 40 14.75 -4.84 9.63
CA PRO A 40 15.44 -3.93 8.73
C PRO A 40 14.60 -2.68 8.46
N ILE A 41 15.24 -1.52 8.45
CA ILE A 41 14.57 -0.26 8.05
C ILE A 41 14.43 -0.30 6.54
N SER A 42 13.20 -0.32 6.05
CA SER A 42 12.89 -0.42 4.61
C SER A 42 12.19 0.83 4.09
N LEU A 43 12.41 1.14 2.82
CA LEU A 43 11.71 2.22 2.12
C LEU A 43 10.26 1.87 1.78
N THR A 44 9.81 0.65 2.10
CA THR A 44 8.42 0.20 1.95
C THR A 44 7.44 1.18 2.59
N ASN A 45 7.72 1.65 3.80
CA ASN A 45 6.85 2.60 4.51
C ASN A 45 6.67 3.89 3.70
N LEU A 46 7.76 4.45 3.18
CA LEU A 46 7.72 5.65 2.34
C LEU A 46 6.92 5.41 1.06
N ALA A 47 7.09 4.25 0.42
CA ALA A 47 6.35 3.89 -0.79
C ALA A 47 4.84 3.77 -0.53
N ILE A 48 4.44 3.21 0.61
CA ILE A 48 3.04 3.10 1.03
C ILE A 48 2.45 4.49 1.24
N TYR A 49 3.14 5.38 1.96
CA TYR A 49 2.67 6.76 2.13
C TYR A 49 2.48 7.45 0.79
N PHE A 50 3.46 7.37 -0.11
CA PHE A 50 3.34 7.93 -1.47
C PHE A 50 2.13 7.38 -2.22
N THR A 51 1.95 6.07 -2.16
CA THR A 51 0.82 5.38 -2.81
C THR A 51 -0.52 5.88 -2.26
N VAL A 52 -0.66 5.98 -0.94
CA VAL A 52 -1.91 6.41 -0.29
C VAL A 52 -2.20 7.90 -0.53
N ILE A 53 -1.17 8.75 -0.52
CA ILE A 53 -1.29 10.19 -0.84
C ILE A 53 -1.79 10.39 -2.28
N LEU A 54 -1.29 9.60 -3.23
CA LEU A 54 -1.63 9.74 -4.64
C LEU A 54 -2.98 9.09 -5.00
N LEU A 55 -3.31 7.94 -4.39
CA LEU A 55 -4.47 7.12 -4.78
C LEU A 55 -5.66 7.22 -3.81
N GLY A 56 -5.46 7.73 -2.59
CA GLY A 56 -6.45 7.76 -1.51
C GLY A 56 -6.59 6.40 -0.81
N TRP A 57 -7.49 6.29 0.19
CA TRP A 57 -7.57 5.08 1.02
C TRP A 57 -8.01 3.83 0.28
N LYS A 58 -9.05 3.92 -0.58
CA LYS A 58 -9.60 2.73 -1.24
C LYS A 58 -8.58 2.12 -2.19
N LYS A 59 -8.04 2.93 -3.09
CA LYS A 59 -7.11 2.46 -4.12
C LYS A 59 -5.71 2.21 -3.54
N GLY A 60 -5.27 3.00 -2.56
CA GLY A 60 -3.99 2.81 -1.88
C GLY A 60 -3.94 1.51 -1.07
N THR A 61 -5.00 1.21 -0.30
CA THR A 61 -5.09 -0.07 0.43
C THR A 61 -5.11 -1.25 -0.54
N VAL A 62 -5.85 -1.16 -1.64
CA VAL A 62 -5.87 -2.22 -2.67
C VAL A 62 -4.47 -2.42 -3.28
N SER A 63 -3.75 -1.34 -3.61
CA SER A 63 -2.38 -1.44 -4.12
C SER A 63 -1.44 -2.13 -3.13
N TYR A 64 -1.55 -1.81 -1.84
CA TYR A 64 -0.76 -2.46 -0.80
C TYR A 64 -1.11 -3.94 -0.61
N VAL A 65 -2.40 -4.29 -0.66
CA VAL A 65 -2.83 -5.69 -0.59
C VAL A 65 -2.27 -6.49 -1.76
N ILE A 66 -2.26 -5.93 -2.98
CA ILE A 66 -1.66 -6.58 -4.15
C ILE A 66 -0.15 -6.78 -3.94
N TYR A 67 0.56 -5.76 -3.44
CA TYR A 67 1.97 -5.87 -3.06
C TYR A 67 2.22 -7.02 -2.06
N LEU A 68 1.37 -7.14 -1.04
CA LEU A 68 1.49 -8.17 -0.01
C LEU A 68 1.24 -9.56 -0.60
N LEU A 69 0.26 -9.71 -1.49
CA LEU A 69 0.00 -10.97 -2.21
C LEU A 69 1.18 -11.36 -3.10
N ILE A 70 1.79 -10.42 -3.82
CA ILE A 70 2.97 -10.67 -4.65
C ILE A 70 4.12 -11.20 -3.81
N GLY A 71 4.38 -10.59 -2.65
CA GLY A 71 5.40 -11.06 -1.73
C GLY A 71 5.07 -12.41 -1.09
N LEU A 72 3.79 -12.69 -0.85
CA LEU A 72 3.33 -13.99 -0.33
C LEU A 72 3.57 -15.13 -1.32
N VAL A 73 3.36 -14.89 -2.62
CA VAL A 73 3.59 -15.87 -3.70
C VAL A 73 5.07 -16.26 -3.83
N GLY A 74 5.98 -15.50 -3.22
CA GLY A 74 7.41 -15.83 -3.18
C GLY A 74 8.28 -14.91 -4.04
N VAL A 75 7.73 -13.80 -4.55
CA VAL A 75 8.56 -12.77 -5.19
C VAL A 75 9.31 -12.00 -4.10
N PRO A 76 10.63 -11.78 -4.22
CA PRO A 76 11.46 -11.08 -3.22
C PRO A 76 11.23 -9.57 -3.20
N VAL A 77 9.99 -9.16 -2.94
CA VAL A 77 9.56 -7.75 -2.83
C VAL A 77 9.61 -7.23 -1.39
N PHE A 78 9.79 -8.10 -0.40
CA PHE A 78 9.91 -7.70 1.00
C PHE A 78 11.34 -7.28 1.33
N SER A 79 11.49 -6.60 2.47
CA SER A 79 12.76 -6.08 2.94
C SER A 79 13.88 -7.13 2.95
N SER A 80 15.08 -6.70 2.58
CA SER A 80 16.29 -7.51 2.44
C SER A 80 16.16 -8.62 1.38
N PHE A 81 15.47 -8.34 0.27
CA PHE A 81 15.19 -9.30 -0.81
C PHE A 81 14.52 -10.59 -0.32
N SER A 82 13.70 -10.47 0.73
CA SER A 82 13.00 -11.60 1.33
C SER A 82 11.66 -11.84 0.64
N ALA A 83 11.17 -13.07 0.69
CA ALA A 83 9.87 -13.44 0.12
C ALA A 83 9.11 -14.46 0.99
N GLY A 84 7.82 -14.61 0.70
CA GLY A 84 7.00 -15.73 1.17
C GLY A 84 6.26 -15.51 2.49
N PRO A 85 5.36 -16.45 2.85
CA PRO A 85 4.57 -16.41 4.07
C PRO A 85 5.43 -16.46 5.34
N ALA A 86 6.63 -17.05 5.28
CA ALA A 86 7.56 -17.08 6.40
C ALA A 86 7.88 -15.67 6.95
N LYS A 87 7.82 -14.63 6.10
CA LYS A 87 8.06 -13.25 6.51
C LYS A 87 6.88 -12.62 7.26
N LEU A 88 5.66 -13.12 7.04
CA LEU A 88 4.44 -12.74 7.78
C LEU A 88 4.34 -13.40 9.15
N PHE A 89 4.90 -14.61 9.32
CA PHE A 89 4.97 -15.28 10.62
C PHE A 89 6.28 -15.00 11.38
N GLY A 90 7.19 -14.24 10.76
CA GLY A 90 8.45 -13.79 11.36
C GLY A 90 8.33 -12.45 12.10
N PRO A 91 9.44 -11.94 12.66
CA PRO A 91 9.46 -10.70 13.45
C PRO A 91 8.99 -9.46 12.67
N THR A 92 9.09 -9.48 11.34
CA THR A 92 8.64 -8.40 10.45
C THR A 92 7.16 -8.47 10.10
N GLY A 93 6.49 -9.58 10.36
CA GLY A 93 5.11 -9.82 9.91
C GLY A 93 4.10 -8.85 10.49
N GLY A 94 4.28 -8.48 11.77
CA GLY A 94 3.46 -7.48 12.43
C GLY A 94 3.52 -6.11 11.73
N TYR A 95 4.66 -5.74 11.14
CA TYR A 95 4.77 -4.51 10.35
C TYR A 95 3.99 -4.60 9.05
N LEU A 96 4.04 -5.73 8.33
CA LEU A 96 3.28 -5.92 7.09
C LEU A 96 1.77 -5.80 7.32
N ILE A 97 1.27 -6.40 8.41
CA ILE A 97 -0.14 -6.30 8.77
C ILE A 97 -0.47 -4.86 9.23
N GLY A 98 0.40 -4.26 10.04
CA GLY A 98 0.25 -2.87 10.51
C GLY A 98 0.18 -1.86 9.37
N PHE A 99 0.91 -2.09 8.27
CA PHE A 99 0.87 -1.24 7.09
C PHE A 99 -0.49 -1.21 6.39
N ILE A 100 -1.30 -2.28 6.49
CA ILE A 100 -2.69 -2.28 6.00
C ILE A 100 -3.52 -1.26 6.79
N PHE A 101 -3.41 -1.30 8.12
CA PHE A 101 -4.11 -0.35 9.00
C PHE A 101 -3.60 1.07 8.77
N LEU A 102 -2.28 1.24 8.60
CA LEU A 102 -1.68 2.54 8.29
C LEU A 102 -2.24 3.10 6.98
N ALA A 103 -2.28 2.33 5.90
CA ALA A 103 -2.82 2.77 4.62
C ALA A 103 -4.32 3.12 4.70
N MET A 104 -5.08 2.38 5.52
CA MET A 104 -6.50 2.62 5.73
C MET A 104 -6.75 3.91 6.51
N ILE A 105 -6.04 4.12 7.62
CA ILE A 105 -6.19 5.28 8.51
C ILE A 105 -5.68 6.55 7.81
N SER A 106 -4.47 6.51 7.27
CA SER A 106 -3.86 7.67 6.58
C SER A 106 -4.70 8.08 5.37
N GLY A 107 -5.11 7.11 4.55
CA GLY A 107 -5.95 7.40 3.40
C GLY A 107 -7.32 7.99 3.79
N TRP A 108 -7.93 7.50 4.88
CA TRP A 108 -9.22 8.00 5.33
C TRP A 108 -9.11 9.44 5.83
N PHE A 109 -8.02 9.78 6.52
CA PHE A 109 -7.71 11.14 6.93
C PHE A 109 -7.54 12.07 5.73
N ILE A 110 -6.85 11.60 4.70
CA ILE A 110 -6.61 12.36 3.46
C ILE A 110 -7.93 12.65 2.71
N GLU A 111 -8.84 11.68 2.61
CA GLU A 111 -10.14 11.90 1.94
C GLU A 111 -11.08 12.81 2.74
N LYS A 112 -11.03 12.75 4.08
CA LYS A 112 -11.95 13.49 4.95
C LYS A 112 -11.57 14.97 5.11
N PHE A 113 -10.31 15.34 4.87
CA PHE A 113 -9.82 16.72 4.94
C PHE A 113 -9.24 17.20 3.60
N PRO A 114 -10.07 17.42 2.56
CA PRO A 114 -9.62 17.93 1.27
C PRO A 114 -9.19 19.40 1.41
N GLY A 115 -7.92 19.66 1.70
CA GLY A 115 -7.37 21.03 1.72
C GLY A 115 -6.18 21.29 2.65
N LYS A 116 -5.84 20.39 3.58
CA LYS A 116 -4.66 20.57 4.43
C LYS A 116 -3.51 19.69 3.94
N ARG A 117 -2.63 20.27 3.10
CA ARG A 117 -1.39 19.63 2.60
C ARG A 117 -0.52 18.99 3.71
N VAL A 118 -0.68 19.45 4.95
CA VAL A 118 0.05 18.97 6.14
C VAL A 118 -0.49 17.63 6.66
N MET A 119 -1.76 17.28 6.44
CA MET A 119 -2.37 16.02 6.92
C MET A 119 -2.07 14.82 6.01
N TYR A 120 -1.40 15.03 4.87
CA TYR A 120 -0.86 13.94 4.06
C TYR A 120 0.37 13.27 4.69
N PHE A 121 1.01 13.93 5.67
CA PHE A 121 2.21 13.47 6.38
C PHE A 121 1.94 12.88 7.78
N VAL A 122 0.67 12.81 8.21
CA VAL A 122 0.23 12.18 9.47
C VAL A 122 -0.04 10.69 9.22
#